data_AF-A0A9R0AWZ2-F1
#
_entry.id   AF-A0A9R0AWZ2-F1
#
_cell.length_a   1.000
_cell.length_b   1.000
_cell.length_c   1.000
_cell.angle_alpha   90.00
_cell.angle_beta   90.00
_cell.angle_gamma   90.00
#
_symmetry.space_group_name_H-M   'P 1'
#
loop_
_entity.id
_entity.type
_entity.pdbx_description
1 polymer ?
#
loop_
_entity_poly.entity_id
_entity_poly.type
_entity_poly.pdbx_seq_one_letter_code
_entity_poly.pdbx_strand_id
1 'polypeptide(L)'
;MSSMSLHGKVALVTGGAQGIGRAVVEHLLENGAKVALVDLNQSVGEECKSDLDGQFGEDNCIFIQCDVTNAGKLKEAFQNTVKKFGRLDIVINNAGINNEKNWEKTIEVNLTSVIQGTYLALEHMSKEHGKEGGVIINVSSMAAFLHSPHQPVYTATKHGVIGFSRAIADASEQGNYGVRINTLCPAFVDTQLLRTVEHEETMGKFVKYKDEFKQRMDKYGILKRNAANHNR
;
A
#
# COMPACT_ATOMS: atom_id res chain seq x y z
N MET A 1 20.17 -13.52 -9.41
CA MET A 1 20.16 -12.13 -8.92
C MET A 1 20.44 -12.20 -7.43
N SER A 2 21.40 -11.43 -6.91
CA SER A 2 21.62 -11.35 -5.45
C SER A 2 20.32 -10.88 -4.82
N SER A 3 19.60 -11.74 -4.11
CA SER A 3 18.46 -11.28 -3.30
C SER A 3 19.02 -10.33 -2.25
N MET A 4 18.48 -9.11 -2.18
CA MET A 4 18.80 -8.23 -1.07
C MET A 4 18.15 -8.82 0.17
N SER A 5 18.96 -9.35 1.08
CA SER A 5 18.50 -9.80 2.39
C SER A 5 17.89 -8.63 3.17
N LEU A 6 16.68 -8.83 3.69
CA LEU A 6 15.98 -7.92 4.60
C LEU A 6 15.95 -8.45 6.04
N HIS A 7 16.83 -9.40 6.37
CA HIS A 7 16.95 -9.95 7.72
C HIS A 7 17.12 -8.84 8.76
N GLY A 8 16.31 -8.92 9.82
CA GLY A 8 16.30 -7.94 10.91
C GLY A 8 15.57 -6.63 10.58
N LYS A 9 15.00 -6.48 9.38
CA LYS A 9 14.15 -5.33 9.03
C LYS A 9 12.69 -5.58 9.39
N VAL A 10 12.00 -4.52 9.79
CA VAL A 10 10.57 -4.54 10.10
C VAL A 10 9.79 -3.67 9.14
N ALA A 11 8.74 -4.23 8.54
CA ALA A 11 7.87 -3.56 7.61
C ALA A 11 6.44 -3.43 8.15
N LEU A 12 5.77 -2.32 7.82
CA LEU A 12 4.33 -2.14 7.97
C LEU A 12 3.72 -1.96 6.57
N VAL A 13 2.68 -2.74 6.24
CA VAL A 13 2.00 -2.69 4.94
C VAL A 13 0.50 -2.46 5.16
N THR A 14 -0.02 -1.32 4.70
CA THR A 14 -1.47 -1.06 4.73
C THR A 14 -2.17 -1.66 3.50
N GLY A 15 -3.40 -2.17 3.66
CA GLY A 15 -4.07 -2.96 2.63
C GLY A 15 -3.32 -4.27 2.34
N GLY A 16 -2.68 -4.84 3.37
CA GLY A 16 -1.73 -5.95 3.24
C GLY A 16 -2.37 -7.33 3.08
N ALA A 17 -3.69 -7.47 3.22
CA ALA A 17 -4.33 -8.78 3.25
C ALA A 17 -4.61 -9.37 1.84
N GLN A 18 -4.61 -8.55 0.79
CA GLN A 18 -4.95 -8.98 -0.56
C GLN A 18 -4.24 -8.19 -1.67
N GLY A 19 -4.39 -8.66 -2.92
CA GLY A 19 -3.89 -7.98 -4.12
C GLY A 19 -2.38 -7.67 -4.06
N ILE A 20 -2.03 -6.42 -4.41
CA ILE A 20 -0.64 -5.94 -4.40
C ILE A 20 -0.06 -5.99 -2.98
N GLY A 21 -0.83 -5.58 -1.96
CA GLY A 21 -0.37 -5.55 -0.58
C GLY A 21 0.06 -6.92 -0.08
N ARG A 22 -0.75 -7.96 -0.30
CA ARG A 22 -0.40 -9.35 0.06
C ARG A 22 0.86 -9.82 -0.67
N ALA A 23 0.98 -9.55 -1.96
CA ALA A 23 2.18 -9.93 -2.73
C ALA A 23 3.44 -9.24 -2.19
N VAL A 24 3.34 -7.98 -1.76
CA VAL A 24 4.43 -7.25 -1.12
C VAL A 24 4.77 -7.85 0.25
N VAL A 25 3.78 -8.20 1.08
CA VAL A 25 3.99 -8.87 2.37
C VAL A 25 4.74 -10.19 2.18
N GLU A 26 4.32 -11.02 1.23
CA GLU A 26 4.97 -12.30 0.90
C GLU A 26 6.43 -12.06 0.49
N HIS A 27 6.70 -11.13 -0.43
CA HIS A 27 8.08 -10.83 -0.87
C HIS A 27 8.96 -10.30 0.27
N LEU A 28 8.41 -9.51 1.19
CA LEU A 28 9.15 -9.02 2.36
C LEU A 28 9.55 -10.18 3.29
N LEU A 29 8.62 -11.10 3.55
CA LEU A 29 8.84 -12.30 4.38
C LEU A 29 9.82 -13.27 3.72
N GLU A 30 9.69 -13.53 2.41
CA GLU A 30 10.63 -14.35 1.63
C GLU A 30 12.08 -13.86 1.73
N ASN A 31 12.27 -12.54 1.90
CA ASN A 31 13.59 -11.93 2.05
C ASN A 31 14.01 -11.73 3.53
N GLY A 32 13.26 -12.28 4.48
CA GLY A 32 13.62 -12.34 5.91
C GLY A 32 13.22 -11.12 6.75
N ALA A 33 12.40 -10.20 6.22
CA ALA A 33 11.81 -9.14 7.03
C ALA A 33 10.72 -9.68 7.96
N LYS A 34 10.44 -8.98 9.05
CA LYS A 34 9.21 -9.15 9.82
C LYS A 34 8.17 -8.14 9.36
N VAL A 35 6.90 -8.53 9.32
CA VAL A 35 5.85 -7.70 8.71
C VAL A 35 4.63 -7.54 9.61
N ALA A 36 4.19 -6.30 9.82
CA ALA A 36 2.84 -6.01 10.27
C ALA A 36 1.95 -5.77 9.04
N LEU A 37 1.00 -6.70 8.83
CA LEU A 37 -0.02 -6.57 7.78
C LEU A 37 -1.23 -5.84 8.38
N VAL A 38 -1.58 -4.69 7.81
CA VAL A 38 -2.65 -3.81 8.30
C VAL A 38 -3.77 -3.80 7.26
N ASP A 39 -5.00 -4.15 7.66
CA ASP A 39 -6.13 -4.18 6.74
C ASP A 39 -7.46 -3.90 7.46
N LEU A 40 -8.47 -3.43 6.73
CA LEU A 40 -9.80 -3.16 7.28
C LEU A 40 -10.60 -4.46 7.49
N ASN A 41 -10.45 -5.41 6.56
CA ASN A 41 -11.25 -6.63 6.55
C ASN A 41 -10.63 -7.68 7.48
N GLN A 42 -11.28 -7.90 8.63
CA GLN A 42 -10.81 -8.83 9.65
C GLN A 42 -10.68 -10.26 9.12
N SER A 43 -11.73 -10.78 8.48
CA SER A 43 -11.75 -12.17 8.02
C SER A 43 -10.66 -12.43 6.97
N VAL A 44 -10.51 -11.52 6.00
CA VAL A 44 -9.47 -11.65 4.95
C VAL A 44 -8.06 -11.48 5.54
N GLY A 45 -7.91 -10.60 6.54
CA GLY A 45 -6.66 -10.40 7.25
C GLY A 45 -6.22 -11.60 8.08
N GLU A 46 -7.16 -12.22 8.82
CA GLU A 46 -6.92 -13.42 9.63
C GLU A 46 -6.59 -14.63 8.75
N GLU A 47 -7.31 -14.83 7.64
CA GLU A 47 -7.00 -15.88 6.66
C GLU A 47 -5.61 -15.68 6.05
N CYS A 48 -5.30 -14.46 5.59
CA CYS A 48 -3.98 -14.13 5.04
C CYS A 48 -2.87 -14.38 6.08
N LYS A 49 -3.08 -13.98 7.34
CA LYS A 49 -2.13 -14.25 8.42
C LYS A 49 -1.89 -15.74 8.61
N SER A 50 -2.95 -16.55 8.65
CA SER A 50 -2.82 -18.00 8.81
C SER A 50 -2.04 -18.64 7.66
N ASP A 51 -2.28 -18.20 6.41
CA ASP A 51 -1.52 -18.66 5.24
C ASP A 51 -0.03 -18.31 5.34
N LEU A 52 0.28 -17.10 5.80
CA LEU A 52 1.64 -16.60 5.94
C LEU A 52 2.38 -17.32 7.08
N ASP A 53 1.69 -17.65 8.16
CA ASP A 53 2.25 -18.39 9.29
C ASP A 53 2.68 -19.80 8.88
N GLY A 54 1.86 -20.48 8.07
CA GLY A 54 2.20 -21.80 7.54
C GLY A 54 3.42 -21.80 6.61
N GLN A 55 3.70 -20.67 5.95
CA GLN A 55 4.81 -20.55 4.98
C GLN A 55 6.09 -19.97 5.59
N PHE A 56 5.96 -19.01 6.50
CA PHE A 56 7.09 -18.19 6.97
C PHE A 56 7.27 -18.24 8.49
N GLY A 57 6.37 -18.89 9.24
CA GLY A 57 6.42 -19.02 10.70
C GLY A 57 5.65 -17.92 11.44
N GLU A 58 5.01 -18.32 12.56
CA GLU A 58 4.00 -17.52 13.30
C GLU A 58 4.51 -16.16 13.83
N ASP A 59 5.81 -16.05 14.10
CA ASP A 59 6.42 -14.87 14.71
C ASP A 59 6.98 -13.84 13.72
N ASN A 60 6.94 -14.14 12.43
CA ASN A 60 7.45 -13.24 11.39
C ASN A 60 6.40 -12.27 10.87
N CYS A 61 5.13 -12.52 11.16
CA CYS A 61 4.04 -11.64 10.76
C CYS A 61 3.09 -11.34 11.92
N ILE A 62 2.42 -10.19 11.89
CA ILE A 62 1.23 -9.90 12.71
C ILE A 62 0.14 -9.29 11.84
N PHE A 63 -1.12 -9.56 12.18
CA PHE A 63 -2.27 -8.87 11.62
C PHE A 63 -2.80 -7.82 12.58
N ILE A 64 -3.11 -6.64 12.04
CA ILE A 64 -3.73 -5.53 12.75
C ILE A 64 -4.94 -5.06 11.94
N GLN A 65 -6.15 -5.27 12.48
CA GLN A 65 -7.36 -4.72 11.90
C GLN A 65 -7.38 -3.19 12.07
N CYS A 66 -7.49 -2.44 10.97
CA CYS A 66 -7.49 -0.98 11.00
C CYS A 66 -8.18 -0.37 9.77
N ASP A 67 -9.13 0.54 9.98
CA ASP A 67 -9.50 1.52 8.96
C ASP A 67 -8.43 2.61 8.92
N VAL A 68 -7.72 2.73 7.79
CA VAL A 68 -6.66 3.73 7.61
C VAL A 68 -7.18 5.17 7.64
N THR A 69 -8.50 5.40 7.47
CA THR A 69 -9.07 6.75 7.62
C THR A 69 -9.31 7.12 9.09
N ASN A 70 -9.17 6.18 10.03
CA ASN A 70 -9.19 6.46 11.45
C ASN A 70 -7.77 6.75 11.94
N ALA A 71 -7.43 8.03 12.07
CA ALA A 71 -6.12 8.50 12.51
C ALA A 71 -5.63 7.87 13.82
N GLY A 72 -6.52 7.69 14.80
CA GLY A 72 -6.19 7.08 16.09
C GLY A 72 -5.83 5.61 15.94
N LYS A 73 -6.64 4.85 15.19
CA LYS A 73 -6.38 3.43 14.92
C LYS A 73 -5.13 3.20 14.07
N LEU A 74 -4.88 4.07 13.09
CA LEU A 74 -3.67 4.00 12.29
C LEU A 74 -2.43 4.26 13.16
N LYS A 75 -2.48 5.25 14.06
CA LYS A 75 -1.41 5.48 15.04
C LYS A 75 -1.19 4.27 15.96
N GLU A 76 -2.25 3.68 16.49
CA GLU A 76 -2.17 2.44 17.28
C GLU A 76 -1.50 1.29 16.50
N ALA A 77 -1.77 1.16 15.19
CA ALA A 77 -1.16 0.13 14.36
C ALA A 77 0.37 0.28 14.24
N PHE A 78 0.86 1.50 14.06
CA PHE A 78 2.30 1.79 14.07
C PHE A 78 2.94 1.48 15.43
N GLN A 79 2.29 1.90 16.52
CA GLN A 79 2.76 1.62 17.87
C GLN A 79 2.81 0.13 18.18
N ASN A 80 1.78 -0.62 17.79
CA ASN A 80 1.72 -2.07 17.97
C ASN A 80 2.80 -2.81 17.17
N THR A 81 3.11 -2.31 15.96
CA THR A 81 4.19 -2.85 15.13
C THR A 81 5.54 -2.70 15.83
N VAL A 82 5.86 -1.49 16.28
CA VAL A 82 7.10 -1.21 17.02
C VAL A 82 7.14 -1.98 18.35
N LYS A 83 6.00 -2.11 19.04
CA LYS A 83 5.92 -2.88 20.29
C LYS A 83 6.19 -4.37 20.08
N LYS A 84 5.68 -4.98 19.01
CA LYS A 84 5.91 -6.41 18.72
C LYS A 84 7.33 -6.69 18.24
N PHE A 85 7.88 -5.86 17.37
CA PHE A 85 9.15 -6.16 16.68
C PHE A 85 10.35 -5.30 17.11
N GLY A 86 10.14 -4.29 17.96
CA GLY A 86 11.17 -3.43 18.54
C GLY A 86 11.66 -2.29 17.63
N ARG A 87 11.29 -2.29 16.34
CA ARG A 87 11.72 -1.28 15.36
C ARG A 87 10.73 -1.16 14.20
N LEU A 88 10.94 -0.17 13.34
CA LEU A 88 10.26 0.00 12.05
C LEU A 88 11.29 0.53 11.05
N ASP A 89 11.38 -0.09 9.87
CA ASP A 89 12.36 0.25 8.83
C ASP A 89 11.70 0.56 7.48
N ILE A 90 10.55 -0.05 7.20
CA ILE A 90 9.88 0.00 5.92
C ILE A 90 8.39 0.28 6.14
N VAL A 91 7.83 1.25 5.43
CA VAL A 91 6.39 1.50 5.41
C VAL A 91 5.90 1.51 3.97
N ILE A 92 4.89 0.69 3.69
CA ILE A 92 4.23 0.62 2.39
C ILE A 92 2.79 1.12 2.58
N ASN A 93 2.54 2.36 2.19
CA ASN A 93 1.20 2.93 2.15
C ASN A 93 0.50 2.44 0.89
N ASN A 94 -0.13 1.27 0.97
CA ASN A 94 -0.74 0.56 -0.16
C ASN A 94 -2.28 0.55 -0.14
N ALA A 95 -2.92 0.72 1.02
CA ALA A 95 -4.38 0.76 1.11
C ALA A 95 -4.98 1.75 0.09
N GLY A 96 -6.00 1.29 -0.64
CA GLY A 96 -6.61 2.07 -1.70
C GLY A 96 -7.93 1.50 -2.17
N ILE A 97 -8.83 2.38 -2.60
CA ILE A 97 -10.15 2.04 -3.17
C ILE A 97 -10.36 2.78 -4.49
N ASN A 98 -11.33 2.31 -5.27
CA ASN A 98 -11.82 3.00 -6.45
C ASN A 98 -13.34 3.12 -6.35
N ASN A 99 -13.80 4.30 -5.93
CA ASN A 99 -15.21 4.64 -5.77
C ASN A 99 -15.44 6.11 -6.16
N GLU A 100 -15.93 6.32 -7.38
CA GLU A 100 -16.25 7.65 -7.91
C GLU A 100 -17.64 8.13 -7.44
N LYS A 101 -18.49 7.23 -6.93
CA LYS A 101 -19.80 7.59 -6.37
C LYS A 101 -19.69 8.14 -4.95
N ASN A 102 -18.89 7.50 -4.10
CA ASN A 102 -18.48 7.99 -2.77
C ASN A 102 -17.03 8.46 -2.85
N TRP A 103 -16.85 9.61 -3.50
CA TRP A 103 -15.55 10.13 -3.88
C TRP A 103 -14.78 10.72 -2.69
N GLU A 104 -15.49 11.20 -1.67
CA GLU A 104 -14.92 11.70 -0.42
C GLU A 104 -14.12 10.60 0.27
N LYS A 105 -14.72 9.40 0.42
CA LYS A 105 -14.02 8.24 0.99
C LYS A 105 -12.82 7.83 0.13
N THR A 106 -12.90 7.99 -1.20
CA THR A 106 -11.74 7.75 -2.09
C THR A 106 -10.59 8.71 -1.77
N ILE A 107 -10.86 9.99 -1.49
CA ILE A 107 -9.82 10.95 -1.06
C ILE A 107 -9.27 10.57 0.31
N GLU A 108 -10.13 10.26 1.27
CA GLU A 108 -9.73 9.88 2.63
C GLU A 108 -8.77 8.68 2.64
N VAL A 109 -9.11 7.62 1.89
CA VAL A 109 -8.30 6.40 1.82
C VAL A 109 -7.08 6.56 0.91
N ASN A 110 -7.22 7.15 -0.29
CA ASN A 110 -6.15 7.10 -1.27
C ASN A 110 -5.10 8.21 -1.11
N LEU A 111 -5.44 9.30 -0.42
CA LEU A 111 -4.57 10.45 -0.26
C LEU A 111 -4.38 10.82 1.22
N THR A 112 -5.46 11.09 1.95
CA THR A 112 -5.35 11.55 3.35
C THR A 112 -4.64 10.52 4.22
N SER A 113 -5.00 9.24 4.14
CA SER A 113 -4.32 8.22 4.94
C SER A 113 -2.89 7.93 4.47
N VAL A 114 -2.54 8.18 3.21
CA VAL A 114 -1.14 8.10 2.73
C VAL A 114 -0.29 9.19 3.37
N ILE A 115 -0.81 10.42 3.43
CA ILE A 115 -0.17 11.56 4.12
C ILE A 115 -0.02 11.24 5.60
N GLN A 116 -1.09 10.81 6.26
CA GLN A 116 -1.08 10.44 7.68
C GLN A 116 -0.09 9.30 7.97
N GLY A 117 -0.14 8.23 7.18
CA GLY A 117 0.77 7.09 7.33
C GLY A 117 2.23 7.48 7.11
N THR A 118 2.51 8.40 6.18
CA THR A 118 3.86 8.93 5.95
C THR A 118 4.36 9.73 7.15
N TYR A 119 3.54 10.60 7.76
CA TYR A 119 3.95 11.34 8.96
C TYR A 119 4.17 10.42 10.17
N LEU A 120 3.28 9.45 10.40
CA LEU A 120 3.48 8.45 11.44
C LEU A 120 4.76 7.63 11.21
N ALA A 121 5.05 7.28 9.96
CA ALA A 121 6.29 6.62 9.59
C ALA A 121 7.53 7.47 9.96
N LEU A 122 7.51 8.78 9.69
CA LEU A 122 8.59 9.68 10.09
C LEU A 122 8.75 9.76 11.62
N GLU A 123 7.66 9.82 12.40
CA GLU A 123 7.72 9.77 13.88
C GLU A 123 8.48 8.53 14.40
N HIS A 124 8.36 7.40 13.69
CA HIS A 124 8.95 6.12 14.10
C HIS A 124 10.29 5.79 13.44
N MET A 125 10.68 6.48 12.36
CA MET A 125 11.88 6.16 11.57
C MET A 125 12.86 7.33 11.39
N SER A 126 12.45 8.58 11.57
CA SER A 126 13.31 9.75 11.31
C SER A 126 14.43 9.92 12.36
N LYS A 127 15.62 10.31 11.89
CA LYS A 127 16.75 10.72 12.73
C LYS A 127 16.44 11.91 13.62
N GLU A 128 15.50 12.78 13.23
CA GLU A 128 15.02 13.87 14.09
C GLU A 128 14.40 13.37 15.39
N HIS A 129 13.84 12.16 15.37
CA HIS A 129 13.29 11.47 16.55
C HIS A 129 14.27 10.45 17.15
N GLY A 130 15.57 10.57 16.84
CA GLY A 130 16.63 9.69 17.34
C GLY A 130 16.55 8.26 16.79
N LYS A 131 15.97 8.07 15.59
CA LYS A 131 15.84 6.77 14.92
C LYS A 131 16.92 6.60 13.83
N GLU A 132 16.96 5.41 13.23
CA GLU A 132 18.05 5.02 12.32
C GLU A 132 17.81 5.41 10.84
N GLY A 133 16.63 5.95 10.51
CA GLY A 133 16.18 6.12 9.13
C GLY A 133 15.35 4.93 8.64
N GLY A 134 14.97 4.96 7.37
CA GLY A 134 14.11 3.93 6.79
C GLY A 134 13.69 4.20 5.36
N VAL A 135 12.66 3.49 4.90
CA VAL A 135 12.09 3.64 3.55
C VAL A 135 10.57 3.71 3.62
N ILE A 136 9.99 4.69 2.95
CA ILE A 136 8.54 4.81 2.74
C ILE A 136 8.27 4.62 1.24
N ILE A 137 7.34 3.72 0.91
CA ILE A 137 6.80 3.57 -0.44
C ILE A 137 5.32 3.92 -0.39
N ASN A 138 4.95 4.95 -1.14
CA ASN A 138 3.55 5.33 -1.34
C ASN A 138 3.04 4.73 -2.64
N VAL A 139 1.94 3.99 -2.62
CA VAL A 139 1.37 3.36 -3.82
C VAL A 139 0.43 4.33 -4.53
N SER A 140 0.91 4.89 -5.65
CA SER A 140 0.11 5.65 -6.60
C SER A 140 -0.39 4.72 -7.73
N SER A 141 -0.43 5.20 -8.97
CA SER A 141 -0.92 4.47 -10.14
C SER A 141 -0.47 5.18 -11.41
N MET A 142 -0.39 4.45 -12.53
CA MET A 142 -0.26 5.05 -13.87
C MET A 142 -1.42 6.00 -14.22
N ALA A 143 -2.55 5.93 -13.53
CA ALA A 143 -3.61 6.92 -13.62
C ALA A 143 -3.11 8.35 -13.33
N ALA A 144 -2.06 8.49 -12.52
CA ALA A 144 -1.43 9.77 -12.22
C ALA A 144 -0.62 10.38 -13.39
N PHE A 145 -0.48 9.67 -14.50
CA PHE A 145 0.20 10.16 -15.71
C PHE A 145 -0.69 10.11 -16.94
N LEU A 146 -1.50 9.06 -17.08
CA LEU A 146 -2.28 8.82 -18.30
C LEU A 146 -3.75 9.26 -18.19
N HIS A 147 -4.25 9.48 -16.97
CA HIS A 147 -5.63 9.87 -16.63
C HIS A 147 -6.74 9.06 -17.33
N SER A 148 -7.96 9.10 -16.77
CA SER A 148 -9.08 8.33 -17.30
C SER A 148 -10.40 9.06 -17.08
N PRO A 149 -11.25 9.22 -18.12
CA PRO A 149 -12.59 9.76 -17.92
C PRO A 149 -13.47 8.86 -17.05
N HIS A 150 -13.09 7.57 -16.93
CA HIS A 150 -13.75 6.58 -16.08
C HIS A 150 -13.53 6.83 -14.59
N GLN A 151 -12.44 7.52 -14.21
CA GLN A 151 -11.92 7.54 -12.84
C GLN A 151 -11.31 8.91 -12.47
N PRO A 152 -12.05 10.04 -12.56
CA PRO A 152 -11.48 11.36 -12.34
C PRO A 152 -11.01 11.61 -10.91
N VAL A 153 -11.75 11.20 -9.87
CA VAL A 153 -11.33 11.45 -8.48
C VAL A 153 -10.21 10.51 -8.09
N TYR A 154 -10.30 9.22 -8.45
CA TYR A 154 -9.18 8.30 -8.27
C TYR A 154 -7.91 8.85 -8.94
N THR A 155 -8.01 9.33 -10.18
CA THR A 155 -6.90 10.01 -10.89
C THR A 155 -6.34 11.18 -10.08
N ALA A 156 -7.21 12.06 -9.55
CA ALA A 156 -6.78 13.20 -8.73
C ALA A 156 -6.03 12.76 -7.47
N THR A 157 -6.54 11.76 -6.74
CA THR A 157 -5.85 11.23 -5.54
C THR A 157 -4.45 10.71 -5.87
N LYS A 158 -4.30 10.01 -7.00
CA LYS A 158 -3.02 9.41 -7.41
C LYS A 158 -2.02 10.46 -7.91
N HIS A 159 -2.47 11.56 -8.53
CA HIS A 159 -1.63 12.75 -8.74
C HIS A 159 -1.18 13.36 -7.41
N GLY A 160 -2.11 13.51 -6.45
CA GLY A 160 -1.82 14.02 -5.11
C GLY A 160 -0.73 13.22 -4.40
N VAL A 161 -0.78 11.88 -4.47
CA VAL A 161 0.24 11.00 -3.91
C VAL A 161 1.62 11.26 -4.53
N ILE A 162 1.71 11.47 -5.85
CA ILE A 162 3.00 11.79 -6.51
C ILE A 162 3.53 13.15 -6.03
N GLY A 163 2.69 14.19 -6.07
CA GLY A 163 3.08 15.53 -5.67
C GLY A 163 3.56 15.57 -4.21
N PHE A 164 2.78 14.96 -3.31
CA PHE A 164 3.12 14.82 -1.91
C PHE A 164 4.44 14.05 -1.71
N SER A 165 4.57 12.87 -2.33
CA SER A 165 5.75 12.00 -2.14
C SER A 165 7.04 12.68 -2.58
N ARG A 166 7.02 13.45 -3.68
CA ARG A 166 8.19 14.22 -4.14
C ARG A 166 8.56 15.32 -3.15
N ALA A 167 7.58 16.12 -2.72
CA ALA A 167 7.83 17.22 -1.80
C ALA A 167 8.36 16.74 -0.44
N ILE A 168 7.80 15.66 0.12
CA ILE A 168 8.25 15.12 1.41
C ILE A 168 9.60 14.39 1.28
N ALA A 169 9.93 13.82 0.12
CA ALA A 169 11.26 13.26 -0.15
C ALA A 169 12.34 14.36 -0.12
N ASP A 170 12.10 15.50 -0.79
CA ASP A 170 13.01 16.65 -0.78
C ASP A 170 13.16 17.21 0.65
N ALA A 171 12.06 17.29 1.40
CA ALA A 171 12.09 17.69 2.81
C ALA A 171 12.91 16.72 3.67
N SER A 172 12.77 15.41 3.44
CA SER A 172 13.53 14.38 4.15
C SER A 172 15.04 14.46 3.88
N GLU A 173 15.43 14.77 2.65
CA GLU A 173 16.84 14.99 2.28
C GLU A 173 17.39 16.27 2.94
N GLN A 174 16.69 17.39 2.78
CA GLN A 174 17.11 18.69 3.34
C GLN A 174 17.16 18.69 4.86
N GLY A 175 16.19 18.03 5.51
CA GLY A 175 16.11 17.87 6.95
C GLY A 175 16.97 16.74 7.51
N ASN A 176 17.67 15.97 6.66
CA ASN A 176 18.49 14.81 7.04
C ASN A 176 17.72 13.80 7.92
N TYR A 177 16.47 13.50 7.57
CA TYR A 177 15.62 12.56 8.34
C TYR A 177 16.15 11.12 8.25
N GLY A 178 17.01 10.82 7.27
CA GLY A 178 17.50 9.47 7.00
C GLY A 178 16.44 8.55 6.41
N VAL A 179 15.29 9.08 5.98
CA VAL A 179 14.18 8.30 5.43
C VAL A 179 14.07 8.53 3.92
N ARG A 180 14.21 7.48 3.11
CA ARG A 180 13.97 7.59 1.67
C ARG A 180 12.48 7.43 1.38
N ILE A 181 11.92 8.29 0.54
CA ILE A 181 10.50 8.24 0.20
C ILE A 181 10.37 8.10 -1.31
N ASN A 182 9.66 7.06 -1.77
CA ASN A 182 9.47 6.76 -3.19
C ASN A 182 8.01 6.43 -3.49
N THR A 183 7.64 6.45 -4.77
CA THR A 183 6.29 6.14 -5.22
C THR A 183 6.30 4.97 -6.17
N LEU A 184 5.40 4.00 -5.95
CA LEU A 184 5.13 2.91 -6.88
C LEU A 184 3.89 3.26 -7.71
N CYS A 185 3.96 3.14 -9.05
CA CYS A 185 2.86 3.49 -9.95
C CYS A 185 2.46 2.30 -10.83
N PRO A 186 1.67 1.34 -10.31
CA PRO A 186 1.20 0.21 -11.12
C PRO A 186 0.25 0.68 -12.22
N ALA A 187 0.28 -0.03 -13.36
CA ALA A 187 -0.75 0.02 -14.38
C ALA A 187 -1.93 -0.89 -13.96
N PHE A 188 -2.41 -1.76 -14.86
CA PHE A 188 -3.46 -2.72 -14.53
C PHE A 188 -2.88 -3.94 -13.83
N VAL A 189 -3.44 -4.28 -12.66
CA VAL A 189 -3.08 -5.47 -11.87
C VAL A 189 -4.36 -6.21 -11.52
N ASP A 190 -4.38 -7.52 -11.75
CA ASP A 190 -5.53 -8.39 -11.45
C ASP A 190 -5.78 -8.45 -9.93
N THR A 191 -6.69 -7.59 -9.48
CA THR A 191 -7.03 -7.36 -8.08
C THR A 191 -8.51 -7.06 -7.94
N GLN A 192 -9.04 -7.14 -6.72
CA GLN A 192 -10.43 -6.74 -6.45
C GLN A 192 -10.71 -5.27 -6.82
N LEU A 193 -9.72 -4.38 -6.66
CA LEU A 193 -9.87 -2.97 -7.06
C LEU A 193 -10.12 -2.83 -8.56
N LEU A 194 -9.45 -3.62 -9.40
CA LEU A 194 -9.64 -3.57 -10.85
C LEU A 194 -11.06 -4.00 -11.26
N ARG A 195 -11.68 -4.91 -10.50
CA ARG A 195 -13.04 -5.39 -10.79
C ARG A 195 -14.11 -4.33 -10.51
N THR A 196 -13.84 -3.36 -9.64
CA THR A 196 -14.83 -2.30 -9.31
C THR A 196 -15.13 -1.35 -10.46
N VAL A 197 -14.32 -1.36 -11.52
CA VAL A 197 -14.54 -0.52 -12.71
C VAL A 197 -15.79 -0.90 -13.49
N GLU A 198 -16.36 -2.08 -13.25
CA GLU A 198 -17.58 -2.55 -13.93
C GLU A 198 -18.87 -2.24 -13.15
N HIS A 199 -18.75 -1.83 -11.89
CA HIS A 199 -19.84 -1.75 -10.93
C HIS A 199 -20.42 -0.34 -10.85
N GLU A 200 -21.72 -0.18 -11.10
CA GLU A 200 -22.38 1.13 -11.05
C GLU A 200 -22.43 1.69 -9.61
N GLU A 201 -22.48 0.82 -8.61
CA GLU A 201 -22.46 1.20 -7.20
C GLU A 201 -21.18 1.94 -6.79
N THR A 202 -20.05 1.67 -7.45
CA THR A 202 -18.77 2.35 -7.22
C THR A 202 -18.49 3.43 -8.25
N MET A 203 -18.87 3.24 -9.52
CA MET A 203 -18.50 4.15 -10.60
C MET A 203 -19.55 5.26 -10.86
N GLY A 204 -20.79 5.07 -10.41
CA GLY A 204 -21.88 6.02 -10.66
C GLY A 204 -22.00 6.38 -12.15
N LYS A 205 -22.12 7.68 -12.45
CA LYS A 205 -22.24 8.17 -13.83
C LYS A 205 -21.05 7.87 -14.74
N PHE A 206 -19.88 7.56 -14.17
CA PHE A 206 -18.67 7.29 -14.93
C PHE A 206 -18.64 5.87 -15.48
N VAL A 207 -19.50 4.96 -14.99
CA VAL A 207 -19.63 3.57 -15.48
C VAL A 207 -19.84 3.48 -17.00
N LYS A 208 -20.41 4.54 -17.61
CA LYS A 208 -20.61 4.66 -19.06
C LYS A 208 -19.31 4.65 -19.87
N TYR A 209 -18.16 4.89 -19.26
CA TYR A 209 -16.84 4.85 -19.90
C TYR A 209 -16.12 3.49 -19.74
N LYS A 210 -16.79 2.47 -19.17
CA LYS A 210 -16.18 1.16 -18.87
C LYS A 210 -15.60 0.47 -20.11
N ASP A 211 -16.24 0.61 -21.27
CA ASP A 211 -15.80 -0.11 -22.48
C ASP A 211 -14.49 0.48 -23.02
N GLU A 212 -14.32 1.81 -22.97
CA GLU A 212 -13.04 2.45 -23.28
C GLU A 212 -11.95 2.01 -22.28
N PHE A 213 -12.30 1.92 -21.00
CA PHE A 213 -11.39 1.42 -19.97
C PHE A 213 -10.95 -0.03 -20.25
N LYS A 214 -11.87 -0.92 -20.63
CA LYS A 214 -11.58 -2.31 -21.03
C LYS A 214 -10.66 -2.39 -22.23
N GLN A 215 -10.91 -1.59 -23.27
CA GLN A 215 -10.03 -1.55 -24.45
C GLN A 215 -8.60 -1.17 -24.08
N ARG A 216 -8.41 -0.25 -23.11
CA ARG A 216 -7.08 0.09 -22.59
C ARG A 216 -6.46 -1.10 -21.85
N MET A 217 -7.22 -1.84 -21.04
CA MET A 217 -6.72 -3.04 -20.36
C MET A 217 -6.27 -4.11 -21.36
N ASP A 218 -7.05 -4.36 -22.41
CA ASP A 218 -6.72 -5.34 -23.44
C ASP A 218 -5.46 -4.92 -24.21
N LYS A 219 -5.32 -3.62 -24.48
CA LYS A 219 -4.17 -3.06 -25.20
C LYS A 219 -2.88 -3.10 -24.39
N TYR A 220 -2.92 -2.73 -23.11
CA TYR A 220 -1.72 -2.61 -22.27
C TYR A 220 -1.42 -3.85 -21.43
N GLY A 221 -2.35 -4.81 -21.38
CA GLY A 221 -2.26 -6.02 -20.59
C GLY A 221 -2.57 -5.79 -19.10
N ILE A 222 -2.88 -6.89 -18.42
CA ILE A 222 -3.12 -6.92 -16.97
C ILE A 222 -2.02 -7.76 -16.34
N LEU A 223 -1.29 -7.17 -15.39
CA LEU A 223 -0.32 -7.90 -14.60
C LEU A 223 -1.06 -8.88 -13.68
N LYS A 224 -0.79 -10.17 -13.87
CA LYS A 224 -1.31 -11.23 -13.01
C LYS A 224 -0.36 -11.47 -11.86
N ARG A 225 -0.90 -11.81 -10.70
CA ARG A 225 -0.09 -12.38 -9.62
C ARG A 225 0.45 -13.73 -10.12
N ASN A 226 1.77 -13.92 -10.08
CA ASN A 226 2.33 -15.24 -10.27
C ASN A 226 1.81 -16.11 -9.12
N ALA A 227 0.92 -17.06 -9.42
CA ALA A 227 0.77 -18.21 -8.54
C ALA A 227 2.16 -18.84 -8.47
N ALA A 228 2.75 -18.90 -7.28
CA ALA A 228 4.05 -19.51 -7.12
C ALA A 228 4.02 -20.90 -7.76
N ASN A 229 4.76 -21.08 -8.85
CA ASN A 229 5.19 -22.40 -9.27
C ASN A 229 6.16 -22.87 -8.18
N HIS A 230 5.62 -23.48 -7.12
CA HIS A 230 6.37 -24.23 -6.13
C HIS A 230 6.87 -25.54 -6.76
N ASN A 231 7.74 -25.40 -7.76
CA ASN A 231 8.53 -26.47 -8.37
C ASN A 231 9.76 -25.83 -9.01
N ARG A 232 10.74 -25.42 -8.20
CA ARG A 232 12.18 -25.45 -8.50
C ARG A 232 12.97 -25.59 -7.21
#